data_AF-A0A3B1CYW8-F1
#
_entry.id   AF-A0A3B1CYW8-F1
#
_cell.length_a   1.000
_cell.length_b   1.000
_cell.length_c   1.000
_cell.angle_alpha   90.00
_cell.angle_beta   90.00
_cell.angle_gamma   90.00
#
_symmetry.space_group_name_H-M   'P 1'
#
loop_
_entity.id
_entity.type
_entity.pdbx_description
1 polymer ?
#
loop_
_entity_poly.entity_id
_entity_poly.type
_entity_poly.pdbx_seq_one_letter_code
_entity_poly.pdbx_strand_id
1 'polypeptide(L)' 'LKELLEKFHFYWLEDWKYFSTDSMMTSSENKIKALALPEVVLRKLYYENALNWYPGIK' A
#
# COMPACT_ATOMS: atom_id res chain seq x y z
N LEU A 1 16.67 -0.82 15.23
CA LEU A 1 15.93 0.31 14.63
C LEU A 1 16.00 0.31 13.10
N LYS A 2 17.21 0.25 12.51
CA LYS A 2 17.40 0.23 11.05
C LYS A 2 16.66 -0.91 10.33
N GLU A 3 16.82 -2.14 10.81
CA GLU A 3 16.15 -3.33 10.25
C GLU A 3 14.62 -3.23 10.30
N LEU A 4 14.08 -2.60 11.36
CA LEU A 4 12.64 -2.39 11.51
C LEU A 4 12.11 -1.41 10.44
N LEU A 5 12.84 -0.32 10.22
CA LEU A 5 12.50 0.67 9.18
C LEU A 5 12.56 0.07 7.79
N GLU A 6 13.59 -0.73 7.50
CA GLU A 6 13.73 -1.45 6.23
C GLU A 6 12.55 -2.42 6.00
N LYS A 7 12.15 -3.15 7.04
CA LYS A 7 11.00 -4.05 6.99
C LYS A 7 9.68 -3.30 6.76
N PHE A 8 9.46 -2.17 7.44
CA PHE A 8 8.27 -1.35 7.19
C PHE A 8 8.24 -0.78 5.77
N HIS A 9 9.39 -0.29 5.28
CA HIS A 9 9.49 0.23 3.93
C HIS A 9 9.20 -0.85 2.87
N PHE A 10 9.73 -2.06 3.08
CA PHE A 10 9.47 -3.20 2.22
C PHE A 10 7.97 -3.51 2.12
N TYR A 11 7.27 -3.64 3.25
CA TYR A 11 5.84 -3.93 3.23
C TYR A 11 5.02 -2.80 2.61
N TRP A 12 5.37 -1.55 2.91
CA TRP A 12 4.68 -0.40 2.31
C TRP A 12 4.78 -0.41 0.78
N LEU A 13 5.96 -0.75 0.23
CA LEU A 13 6.15 -0.87 -1.22
C LEU A 13 5.37 -2.04 -1.83
N GLU A 14 5.34 -3.19 -1.16
CA GLU A 14 4.56 -4.35 -1.62
C GLU A 14 3.05 -4.05 -1.62
N ASP A 15 2.55 -3.40 -0.57
CA ASP A 15 1.16 -2.96 -0.49
C ASP A 15 0.85 -1.94 -1.59
N TRP A 16 1.71 -0.94 -1.77
CA TRP A 16 1.56 0.05 -2.84
C TRP A 16 1.48 -0.62 -4.20
N LYS A 17 2.37 -1.57 -4.50
CA LYS A 17 2.38 -2.32 -5.76
C LYS A 17 1.11 -3.16 -5.93
N TYR A 18 0.64 -3.82 -4.86
CA TYR A 18 -0.57 -4.63 -4.87
C TYR A 18 -1.83 -3.79 -5.15
N PHE A 19 -1.92 -2.58 -4.61
CA PHE A 19 -3.08 -1.72 -4.82
C PHE A 19 -3.03 -0.94 -6.13
N SER A 20 -1.85 -0.47 -6.57
CA SER A 20 -1.73 0.52 -7.66
C SER A 20 -1.45 -0.07 -9.05
N THR A 21 -1.07 -1.35 -9.14
CA THR A 21 -0.67 -1.96 -10.42
C THR A 21 -1.57 -3.13 -10.79
N ASP A 22 -1.49 -3.60 -12.03
CA ASP A 22 -2.12 -4.82 -12.53
C ASP A 22 -1.15 -6.01 -12.60
N SER A 23 0.01 -5.89 -11.94
CA SER A 23 1.10 -6.87 -11.94
C SER A 23 0.67 -8.20 -11.32
N MET A 24 1.21 -9.30 -11.83
CA MET A 24 1.17 -10.59 -11.11
C MET A 24 2.22 -10.58 -10.00
N MET A 25 1.78 -10.77 -8.76
CA MET A 25 2.60 -10.85 -7.56
C MET A 25 2.57 -12.27 -7.00
N THR A 26 3.59 -12.64 -6.21
CA THR A 26 3.63 -13.93 -5.51
C THR A 26 3.35 -13.68 -4.04
N SER A 27 2.17 -14.06 -3.59
CA SER A 27 1.92 -14.28 -2.16
C SER A 27 2.53 -15.63 -1.76
N SER A 28 2.76 -15.86 -0.46
CA SER A 28 3.47 -17.00 0.13
C SER A 28 3.38 -18.32 -0.65
N GLU A 29 2.19 -18.67 -1.17
CA GLU A 29 1.95 -19.91 -1.90
C GLU A 29 1.22 -19.72 -3.24
N ASN A 30 0.84 -18.49 -3.62
CA ASN A 30 -0.03 -18.24 -4.77
C ASN A 30 0.37 -17.02 -5.58
N LYS A 31 0.23 -17.12 -6.91
CA LYS A 31 0.26 -15.95 -7.78
C LYS A 31 -1.06 -15.20 -7.68
N ILE A 32 -1.00 -13.94 -7.26
CA ILE A 32 -2.15 -13.05 -7.13
C ILE A 32 -2.00 -11.90 -8.14
N LYS A 33 -3.11 -11.52 -8.77
CA LYS A 33 -3.13 -10.31 -9.60
C LYS A 33 -3.33 -9.10 -8.69
N ALA A 34 -2.50 -8.08 -8.86
CA ALA A 34 -2.66 -6.80 -8.19
C ALA A 34 -3.94 -6.09 -8.69
N LEU A 35 -4.49 -5.23 -7.84
CA LEU A 35 -5.87 -4.75 -7.96
C LEU A 35 -6.05 -3.64 -9.01
N ALA A 36 -4.98 -2.93 -9.36
CA ALA A 36 -5.00 -1.79 -10.27
C ALA A 36 -6.12 -0.79 -9.92
N LEU A 37 -6.20 -0.41 -8.64
CA LEU A 37 -7.26 0.45 -8.15
C LEU A 37 -7.22 1.81 -8.85
N PRO A 38 -8.39 2.39 -9.18
CA PRO A 38 -8.46 3.74 -9.71
C PRO A 38 -7.77 4.76 -8.78
N GLU A 39 -7.18 5.80 -9.36
CA GLU A 39 -6.48 6.85 -8.62
C GLU A 39 -7.33 7.47 -7.49
N VAL A 40 -8.62 7.65 -7.71
CA VAL A 40 -9.56 8.16 -6.69
C VAL A 40 -9.65 7.26 -5.46
N VAL A 41 -9.51 5.95 -5.61
CA VAL A 41 -9.50 4.98 -4.50
C VAL A 41 -8.13 5.00 -3.82
N LEU A 42 -7.04 5.07 -4.59
CA LEU A 42 -5.69 5.17 -4.03
C LEU A 42 -5.52 6.44 -3.18
N ARG A 43 -6.01 7.58 -3.65
CA ARG A 43 -6.00 8.83 -2.89
C ARG A 43 -6.79 8.73 -1.58
N LYS A 44 -7.93 8.04 -1.60
CA LYS A 44 -8.70 7.76 -0.38
C LYS A 44 -7.90 6.93 0.61
N LEU A 45 -7.31 5.84 0.13
CA LEU A 45 -6.58 4.88 0.96
C LEU A 45 -5.34 5.50 1.61
N TYR A 46 -4.53 6.23 0.83
CA TYR A 46 -3.22 6.74 1.27
C TYR A 46 -3.23 8.17 1.81
N TYR A 47 -4.33 8.92 1.64
CA TYR A 47 -4.39 10.31 2.07
C TYR A 47 -5.70 10.67 2.79
N GLU A 48 -6.84 10.64 2.11
CA GLU A 48 -8.08 11.19 2.67
C GLU A 48 -8.51 10.46 3.95
N ASN A 49 -8.37 9.14 4.00
CA ASN A 49 -8.67 8.36 5.21
C ASN A 49 -7.68 8.65 6.35
N ALA A 50 -6.40 8.86 6.03
CA ALA A 50 -5.39 9.18 7.03
C ALA A 50 -5.72 10.51 7.74
N LEU A 51 -6.12 11.53 6.98
CA LEU A 51 -6.57 12.81 7.54
C LEU A 51 -7.76 12.67 8.49
N ASN A 52 -8.68 11.75 8.19
CA ASN A 52 -9.86 11.50 9.01
C ASN A 52 -9.53 10.69 10.28
N TRP A 53 -8.57 9.76 10.19
CA TRP A 53 -8.21 8.88 11.31
C TRP A 53 -7.23 9.51 12.29
N TYR A 54 -6.36 10.39 11.81
CA TYR A 54 -5.34 11.03 12.62
C TYR A 54 -5.56 12.55 12.62
N PRO A 55 -6.44 13.08 13.49
CA PRO A 55 -6.64 14.51 13.59
C PRO A 55 -5.33 15.20 14.00
N GLY A 56 -4.81 16.07 13.13
CA GLY A 56 -3.60 16.86 13.37
C GLY A 56 -2.48 16.68 12.34
N ILE A 57 -2.55 15.68 11.47
CA ILE A 57 -1.73 15.64 10.25
C ILE A 57 -2.39 16.48 9.14
N LYS A 58 -1.62 17.33 8.47
CA LYS A 58 -2.06 18.19 7.35
C LYS A 58 -1.14 18.00 6.16
#